data_AF-A0A8T7ANP2-F1
#
_entry.id   AF-A0A8T7ANP2-F1
#
_cell.length_a   1.000
_cell.length_b   1.000
_cell.length_c   1.000
_cell.angle_alpha   90.00
_cell.angle_beta   90.00
_cell.angle_gamma   90.00
#
_symmetry.space_group_name_H-M   'P 1'
#
loop_
_entity.id
_entity.type
_entity.pdbx_description
1 polymer ?
#
loop_
_entity_poly.entity_id
_entity_poly.type
_entity_poly.pdbx_seq_one_letter_code
_entity_poly.pdbx_strand_id
1 'polypeptide(L)'
;FVNAFAANDPESTRRIWERIAAKYTPEDGYKRIAIVNCRADRPQRSSEIAVAAAEWSETHHFVVIGSGTILFLREALKRGIPPERITVEEGATSREVIESILELSGKRAAIVGMANIKGGGNELARYFGNRAETLEPL
;
A
#
# COMPACT_ATOMS: atom_id res chain seq x y z
N PHE A 1 10.65 0.34 4.21
CA PHE A 1 9.21 0.17 4.47
C PHE A 1 8.74 1.30 5.36
N VAL A 2 7.57 1.88 5.09
CA VAL A 2 6.95 2.96 5.88
C VAL A 2 5.62 2.45 6.42
N ASN A 3 5.52 2.38 7.75
CA ASN A 3 4.29 1.97 8.42
C ASN A 3 3.34 3.17 8.57
N ALA A 4 2.36 3.26 7.68
CA ALA A 4 1.31 4.27 7.72
C ALA A 4 -0.09 3.65 7.87
N PHE A 5 -0.20 2.42 8.41
CA PHE A 5 -1.48 1.74 8.60
C PHE A 5 -2.40 2.42 9.64
N ALA A 6 -1.93 3.47 10.32
CA ALA A 6 -2.77 4.34 11.15
C ALA A 6 -3.42 5.48 10.34
N ALA A 7 -2.89 5.80 9.16
CA ALA A 7 -3.46 6.77 8.24
C ALA A 7 -4.58 6.08 7.42
N ASN A 8 -5.83 6.39 7.75
CA ASN A 8 -7.01 5.72 7.21
C ASN A 8 -7.99 6.64 6.48
N ASP A 9 -7.66 7.93 6.37
CA ASP A 9 -8.40 8.89 5.56
C ASP A 9 -7.63 9.22 4.26
N PRO A 10 -8.34 9.63 3.19
CA PRO A 10 -7.73 9.93 1.89
C PRO A 10 -6.65 11.01 1.92
N GLU A 11 -6.79 12.00 2.79
CA GLU A 11 -5.89 13.15 2.83
C GLU A 11 -4.57 12.78 3.51
N SER A 12 -4.62 12.09 4.66
CA SER A 12 -3.43 11.63 5.36
C SER A 12 -2.65 10.59 4.56
N THR A 13 -3.35 9.67 3.91
CA THR A 13 -2.72 8.68 3.03
C THR A 13 -2.03 9.34 1.84
N ARG A 14 -2.69 10.28 1.16
CA ARG A 14 -2.05 11.06 0.08
C ARG A 14 -0.82 11.82 0.57
N ARG A 15 -0.90 12.57 1.68
CA ARG A 15 0.25 13.33 2.21
C ARG A 15 1.46 12.46 2.49
N ILE A 16 1.25 11.29 3.10
CA ILE A 16 2.34 10.34 3.37
C ILE A 16 2.90 9.82 2.05
N TRP A 17 2.02 9.42 1.11
CA TRP A 17 2.44 8.92 -0.19
C TRP A 17 3.34 9.92 -0.93
N GLU A 18 2.90 11.18 -1.05
CA GLU A 18 3.64 12.23 -1.76
C GLU A 18 5.02 12.49 -1.13
N ARG A 19 5.12 12.47 0.21
CA ARG A 19 6.42 12.61 0.90
C ARG A 19 7.37 11.47 0.57
N ILE A 20 6.86 10.23 0.52
CA ILE A 20 7.68 9.06 0.16
C ILE A 20 8.04 9.08 -1.32
N ALA A 21 7.11 9.44 -2.19
CA ALA A 21 7.34 9.56 -3.61
C ALA A 21 8.44 10.60 -3.90
N ALA A 22 8.40 11.77 -3.24
CA ALA A 22 9.43 12.79 -3.39
C ALA A 22 10.82 12.33 -2.92
N LYS A 23 10.90 11.49 -1.88
CA LYS A 23 12.18 11.00 -1.32
C LYS A 23 12.77 9.82 -2.08
N TYR A 24 11.93 8.93 -2.62
CA TYR A 24 12.35 7.68 -3.25
C TYR A 24 11.88 7.64 -4.69
N THR A 25 12.75 8.06 -5.60
CA THR A 25 12.40 8.33 -6.99
C THR A 25 12.67 7.13 -7.91
N PRO A 26 11.88 6.92 -8.98
CA PRO A 26 12.18 5.95 -10.02
C PRO A 26 13.54 6.22 -10.68
N GLU A 27 13.95 7.49 -10.78
CA GLU A 27 15.24 7.94 -11.30
C GLU A 27 16.41 7.38 -10.46
N ASP A 28 16.23 7.27 -9.14
CA ASP A 28 17.17 6.62 -8.22
C ASP A 28 17.05 5.07 -8.21
N GLY A 29 16.19 4.53 -9.08
CA GLY A 29 15.92 3.09 -9.22
C GLY A 29 14.95 2.52 -8.19
N TYR A 30 14.18 3.36 -7.47
CA TYR A 30 13.18 2.87 -6.52
C TYR A 30 11.85 2.56 -7.21
N LYS A 31 11.37 1.33 -7.07
CA LYS A 31 9.94 1.04 -7.24
C LYS A 31 9.14 1.59 -6.07
N ARG A 32 7.91 2.05 -6.31
CA ARG A 32 7.00 2.56 -5.27
C ARG A 32 5.78 1.64 -5.17
N ILE A 33 5.62 0.99 -4.03
CA ILE A 33 4.58 -0.02 -3.80
C ILE A 33 3.68 0.45 -2.65
N ALA A 34 2.38 0.60 -2.93
CA ALA A 34 1.37 0.90 -1.93
C ALA A 34 0.71 -0.39 -1.44
N ILE A 35 0.65 -0.60 -0.13
CA ILE A 35 -0.15 -1.68 0.47
C ILE A 35 -1.40 -1.08 1.08
N VAL A 36 -2.57 -1.51 0.62
CA VAL A 36 -3.86 -1.01 1.08
C VAL A 36 -4.61 -2.11 1.82
N ASN A 37 -4.66 -2.02 3.15
CA ASN A 37 -5.38 -2.99 3.97
C ASN A 37 -6.86 -2.60 4.09
N CYS A 38 -7.70 -3.30 3.33
CA CYS A 38 -9.15 -3.09 3.26
C CYS A 38 -9.89 -3.81 4.39
N ARG A 39 -11.13 -3.35 4.62
CA ARG A 39 -12.05 -3.91 5.61
C ARG A 39 -13.46 -3.96 5.08
N ALA A 40 -14.05 -5.16 5.04
CA ALA A 40 -15.42 -5.36 4.59
C ALA A 40 -16.47 -4.62 5.45
N ASP A 41 -16.19 -4.38 6.74
CA ASP A 41 -17.08 -3.63 7.63
C ASP A 41 -16.98 -2.09 7.45
N ARG A 42 -16.05 -1.61 6.62
CA ARG A 42 -15.89 -0.18 6.28
C ARG A 42 -15.73 0.05 4.77
N PRO A 43 -16.71 -0.39 3.96
CA PRO A 43 -16.62 -0.43 2.50
C PRO A 43 -16.39 0.96 1.86
N GLN A 44 -16.97 2.00 2.45
CA GLN A 44 -16.83 3.38 1.99
C GLN A 44 -15.37 3.84 2.01
N ARG A 45 -14.60 3.47 3.05
CA ARG A 45 -13.21 3.89 3.22
C ARG A 45 -12.29 3.28 2.16
N SER A 46 -12.47 2.01 1.83
CA SER A 46 -11.73 1.36 0.75
C SER A 46 -11.96 2.06 -0.60
N SER A 47 -13.19 2.49 -0.86
CA SER A 47 -13.53 3.24 -2.08
C SER A 47 -12.91 4.64 -2.06
N GLU A 48 -13.04 5.39 -0.97
CA GLU A 48 -12.44 6.73 -0.80
C GLU A 48 -10.90 6.71 -0.98
N ILE A 49 -10.23 5.68 -0.49
CA ILE A 49 -8.78 5.52 -0.67
C ILE A 49 -8.45 5.19 -2.13
N ALA A 50 -9.23 4.34 -2.80
CA ALA A 50 -9.05 4.08 -4.24
C ALA A 50 -9.23 5.35 -5.08
N VAL A 51 -10.20 6.20 -4.72
CA VAL A 51 -10.39 7.52 -5.33
C VAL A 51 -9.12 8.37 -5.22
N ALA A 52 -8.57 8.49 -4.01
CA ALA A 52 -7.36 9.27 -3.80
C ALA A 52 -6.13 8.64 -4.47
N ALA A 53 -6.03 7.32 -4.47
CA ALA A 53 -4.91 6.56 -5.04
C ALA A 53 -4.72 6.78 -6.54
N ALA A 54 -5.80 7.07 -7.27
CA ALA A 54 -5.72 7.42 -8.69
C ALA A 54 -5.03 8.77 -8.94
N GLU A 55 -4.98 9.65 -7.94
CA GLU A 55 -4.41 11.00 -8.01
C GLU A 55 -3.02 11.10 -7.37
N TRP A 56 -2.45 9.96 -6.96
CA TRP A 56 -1.14 9.89 -6.32
C TRP A 56 -0.01 9.98 -7.34
N SER A 57 1.10 10.59 -6.96
CA SER A 57 2.35 10.54 -7.73
C SER A 57 2.77 9.09 -8.01
N GLU A 58 3.42 8.86 -9.15
CA GLU A 58 3.65 7.54 -9.76
C GLU A 58 3.76 6.34 -8.79
N THR A 59 2.70 5.51 -8.76
CA THR A 59 2.60 4.29 -7.94
C THR A 59 2.84 3.04 -8.77
N HIS A 60 4.04 2.46 -8.73
CA HIS A 60 4.36 1.32 -9.59
C HIS A 60 3.42 0.14 -9.38
N HIS A 61 3.05 -0.16 -8.12
CA HIS A 61 2.16 -1.27 -7.81
C HIS A 61 1.32 -1.01 -6.56
N PHE A 62 0.10 -1.56 -6.55
CA PHE A 62 -0.79 -1.64 -5.41
C PHE A 62 -0.92 -3.10 -4.97
N VAL A 63 -0.70 -3.37 -3.69
CA VAL A 63 -0.97 -4.65 -3.05
C VAL A 63 -2.17 -4.46 -2.13
N VAL A 64 -3.31 -5.02 -2.51
CA VAL A 64 -4.59 -4.81 -1.81
C VAL A 64 -4.89 -6.04 -0.97
N ILE A 65 -4.95 -5.86 0.34
CA ILE A 65 -5.05 -6.96 1.31
C ILE A 65 -6.27 -6.81 2.21
N GLY A 66 -6.51 -7.78 3.08
CA GLY A 66 -7.56 -7.73 4.10
C GLY A 66 -8.85 -8.33 3.56
N SER A 67 -9.97 -7.62 3.71
CA SER A 67 -11.29 -8.07 3.25
C SER A 67 -12.10 -6.96 2.58
N GLY A 68 -13.00 -7.33 1.66
CA GLY A 68 -13.78 -6.37 0.89
C GLY A 68 -12.95 -5.61 -0.16
N THR A 69 -11.83 -6.19 -0.59
CA THR A 69 -10.87 -5.62 -1.52
C THR A 69 -11.48 -5.27 -2.89
N ILE A 70 -12.55 -5.97 -3.27
CA ILE A 70 -13.30 -5.74 -4.51
C ILE A 70 -13.76 -4.29 -4.68
N LEU A 71 -14.06 -3.59 -3.59
CA LEU A 71 -14.50 -2.19 -3.64
C LEU A 71 -13.37 -1.25 -4.01
N PHE A 72 -12.18 -1.47 -3.43
CA PHE A 72 -10.98 -0.75 -3.85
C PHE A 72 -10.67 -1.04 -5.32
N LEU A 73 -10.65 -2.32 -5.70
CA LEU A 73 -10.34 -2.74 -7.07
C LEU A 73 -11.27 -2.10 -8.10
N ARG A 74 -12.59 -2.18 -7.89
CA ARG A 74 -13.57 -1.60 -8.81
C ARG A 74 -13.39 -0.10 -9.01
N GLU A 75 -13.20 0.64 -7.91
CA GLU A 75 -13.05 2.09 -7.97
C GLU A 75 -11.69 2.50 -8.56
N ALA A 76 -10.62 1.74 -8.27
CA ALA A 76 -9.30 1.94 -8.87
C ALA A 76 -9.31 1.75 -10.39
N LEU A 77 -9.89 0.64 -10.88
CA LEU A 77 -10.00 0.34 -12.31
C LEU A 77 -10.86 1.39 -13.04
N LYS A 78 -11.98 1.81 -12.44
CA LYS A 78 -12.86 2.84 -12.99
C LYS A 78 -12.14 4.18 -13.20
N ARG A 79 -11.10 4.45 -12.41
CA ARG A 79 -10.28 5.67 -12.49
C ARG A 79 -9.03 5.52 -13.33
N GLY A 80 -8.87 4.39 -14.00
CA GLY A 80 -7.78 4.17 -14.94
C GLY A 80 -6.48 3.67 -14.29
N ILE A 81 -6.50 3.21 -13.03
CA ILE A 81 -5.38 2.43 -12.51
C ILE A 81 -5.35 1.10 -13.29
N PRO A 82 -4.27 0.78 -14.01
CA PRO A 82 -4.18 -0.43 -14.81
C PRO A 82 -4.25 -1.69 -13.94
N PRO A 83 -5.00 -2.74 -14.35
CA PRO A 83 -5.14 -3.97 -13.58
C PRO A 83 -3.80 -4.66 -13.29
N GLU A 84 -2.84 -4.58 -14.21
CA GLU A 84 -1.49 -5.13 -14.06
C GLU A 84 -0.66 -4.45 -12.95
N ARG A 85 -1.08 -3.28 -12.47
CA ARG A 85 -0.47 -2.56 -11.34
C ARG A 85 -1.18 -2.87 -10.02
N ILE A 86 -2.10 -3.84 -10.00
CA ILE A 86 -2.86 -4.20 -8.79
C ILE A 86 -2.75 -5.70 -8.55
N THR A 87 -2.16 -6.08 -7.42
CA THR A 87 -2.23 -7.45 -6.89
C THR A 87 -3.24 -7.47 -5.74
N VAL A 88 -4.24 -8.35 -5.83
CA VAL A 88 -5.22 -8.56 -4.76
C VAL A 88 -4.84 -9.82 -3.99
N GLU A 89 -4.52 -9.64 -2.72
CA GLU A 89 -4.15 -10.70 -1.77
C GLU A 89 -5.23 -10.80 -0.67
N GLU A 90 -6.50 -10.88 -1.09
CA GLU A 90 -7.62 -10.99 -0.16
C GLU A 90 -7.60 -12.34 0.55
N GLY A 91 -7.65 -12.34 1.88
CA GLY A 91 -7.58 -13.55 2.68
C GLY A 91 -6.21 -14.25 2.73
N ALA A 92 -5.21 -13.74 1.99
CA ALA A 92 -3.85 -14.25 2.05
C ALA A 92 -3.25 -14.05 3.45
N THR A 93 -2.39 -14.98 3.85
CA THR A 93 -1.60 -14.87 5.07
C THR A 93 -0.56 -13.76 4.92
N SER A 94 -0.12 -13.17 6.02
CA SER A 94 0.91 -12.14 5.97
C SER A 94 2.21 -12.64 5.34
N ARG A 95 2.51 -13.93 5.43
CA ARG A 95 3.67 -14.53 4.78
C ARG A 95 3.56 -14.47 3.26
N GLU A 96 2.44 -14.90 2.70
CA GLU A 96 2.18 -14.86 1.25
C GLU A 96 2.23 -13.41 0.74
N VAL A 97 1.61 -12.48 1.49
CA VAL A 97 1.67 -11.05 1.15
C VAL A 97 3.11 -10.53 1.16
N ILE A 98 3.93 -10.92 2.14
CA ILE A 98 5.35 -10.52 2.20
C ILE A 98 6.12 -11.07 1.01
N GLU A 99 5.92 -12.35 0.67
CA GLU A 99 6.58 -12.99 -0.48
C GLU A 99 6.22 -12.25 -1.78
N SER A 100 4.94 -11.96 -1.99
CA SER A 100 4.43 -11.14 -3.11
C SER A 100 5.07 -9.74 -3.16
N ILE A 101 5.16 -9.03 -2.03
CA ILE A 101 5.82 -7.72 -1.95
C ILE A 101 7.31 -7.81 -2.32
N LEU A 102 8.02 -8.84 -1.83
CA LEU A 102 9.45 -9.02 -2.11
C LEU A 102 9.71 -9.29 -3.60
N GLU A 103 8.88 -10.11 -4.24
CA GLU A 103 8.93 -10.36 -5.68
C GLU A 103 8.71 -9.08 -6.49
N LEU A 104 7.70 -8.28 -6.12
CA LEU A 104 7.39 -7.01 -6.78
C LEU A 104 8.51 -5.97 -6.59
N SER A 105 9.18 -5.97 -5.43
CA SER A 105 10.17 -4.96 -5.02
C SER A 105 11.42 -4.95 -5.91
N GLY A 106 11.82 -6.09 -6.49
CA GLY A 106 13.06 -6.18 -7.26
C GLY A 106 14.28 -5.74 -6.44
N LYS A 107 15.13 -4.87 -7.01
CA LYS A 107 16.39 -4.44 -6.35
C LYS A 107 16.21 -3.39 -5.26
N ARG A 108 15.32 -2.40 -5.47
CA ARG A 108 15.08 -1.28 -4.55
C ARG A 108 13.60 -0.90 -4.60
N ALA A 109 12.96 -0.83 -3.45
CA ALA A 109 11.57 -0.41 -3.36
C ALA A 109 11.28 0.43 -2.11
N ALA A 110 10.48 1.47 -2.30
CA ALA A 110 9.76 2.17 -1.25
C ALA A 110 8.38 1.53 -1.10
N ILE A 111 8.16 0.88 0.04
CA ILE A 111 6.91 0.20 0.35
C ILE A 111 6.21 0.98 1.45
N VAL A 112 4.94 1.34 1.24
CA VAL A 112 4.13 2.11 2.19
C VAL A 112 2.86 1.34 2.50
N GLY A 113 2.69 0.94 3.76
CA GLY A 113 1.46 0.30 4.24
C GLY A 113 0.47 1.31 4.78
N MET A 114 -0.78 1.29 4.31
CA MET A 114 -1.79 2.32 4.60
C MET A 114 -3.17 1.71 4.87
N ALA A 115 -4.13 2.57 5.24
CA ALA A 115 -5.50 2.22 5.59
C ALA A 115 -5.63 1.59 6.98
N ASN A 116 -6.03 0.33 7.11
CA ASN A 116 -6.32 -0.27 8.41
C ASN A 116 -5.11 -1.02 8.99
N ILE A 117 -4.81 -0.83 10.28
CA ILE A 117 -3.72 -1.56 10.95
C ILE A 117 -4.12 -2.94 11.48
N LYS A 118 -5.40 -3.22 11.72
CA LYS A 118 -5.79 -4.54 12.28
C LYS A 118 -5.53 -5.69 11.29
N GLY A 119 -5.30 -6.89 11.81
CA GLY A 119 -5.02 -8.08 11.01
C GLY A 119 -3.68 -7.97 10.27
N GLY A 120 -3.70 -8.21 8.95
CA GLY A 120 -2.50 -8.22 8.10
C GLY A 120 -1.64 -6.96 8.21
N GLY A 121 -2.23 -5.77 8.38
CA GLY A 121 -1.47 -4.53 8.57
C GLY A 121 -0.52 -4.55 9.78
N ASN A 122 -0.95 -5.11 10.91
CA ASN A 122 -0.16 -5.21 12.14
C ASN A 122 0.94 -6.26 12.00
N GLU A 123 0.65 -7.36 11.33
CA GLU A 123 1.62 -8.43 11.06
C GLU A 123 2.72 -7.96 10.10
N LEU A 124 2.35 -7.26 9.02
CA LEU A 124 3.30 -6.62 8.11
C LEU A 124 4.15 -5.57 8.81
N ALA A 125 3.52 -4.69 9.60
CA ALA A 125 4.22 -3.68 10.37
C ALA A 125 5.25 -4.30 11.34
N ARG A 126 4.89 -5.41 12.00
CA ARG A 126 5.82 -6.15 12.88
C ARG A 126 6.95 -6.80 12.09
N TYR A 127 6.63 -7.46 10.98
CA TYR A 127 7.63 -8.14 10.16
C TYR A 127 8.71 -7.17 9.64
N PHE A 128 8.28 -6.05 9.07
CA PHE A 128 9.19 -5.04 8.55
C PHE A 128 9.80 -4.18 9.65
N GLY A 129 9.10 -3.90 10.75
CA GLY A 129 9.64 -3.16 11.88
C GLY A 129 10.80 -3.88 12.56
N ASN A 130 10.75 -5.22 12.63
CA ASN A 130 11.83 -6.03 13.18
C ASN A 130 13.05 -6.17 12.23
N ARG A 131 12.94 -5.67 11.00
CA ARG A 131 13.96 -5.84 9.93
C ARG A 131 14.34 -4.55 9.21
N ALA A 132 13.69 -3.44 9.53
CA ALA A 132 14.08 -2.14 9.02
C ALA A 132 15.34 -1.74 9.80
N GLU A 133 16.50 -1.76 9.13
CA GLU A 133 17.56 -0.84 9.52
C GLU A 133 16.91 0.54 9.59
N THR A 134 17.03 1.14 10.77
CA THR A 134 16.37 2.35 11.22
C THR A 134 16.54 3.44 10.17
N LEU A 135 15.58 3.56 9.26
CA LEU A 135 15.46 4.75 8.43
C LEU A 135 15.15 5.88 9.41
N GLU A 136 16.03 6.88 9.43
CA GLU A 136 15.97 8.03 10.32
C GLU A 136 14.53 8.53 10.48
N PRO A 137 14.15 8.94 11.72
CA PRO A 137 12.80 9.39 11.99
C PRO A 137 12.41 10.51 11.02
N LEU A 138 11.28 10.30 10.35
CA LEU A 138 10.63 11.28 9.46
C LEU A 138 10.17 12.51 10.24
#